data_AF-A0A941X950-F1
#
_entry.id   AF-A0A941X950-F1
#
_cell.length_a   1.000
_cell.length_b   1.000
_cell.length_c   1.000
_cell.angle_alpha   90.00
_cell.angle_beta   90.00
_cell.angle_gamma   90.00
#
_symmetry.space_group_name_H-M   'P 1'
#
loop_
_entity.id
_entity.type
_entity.pdbx_description
1 polymer ?
#
loop_
_entity_poly.entity_id
_entity_poly.type
_entity_poly.pdbx_seq_one_letter_code
_entity_poly.pdbx_strand_id
1 'polypeptide(L)'
;MKYKVGDKVQIKSEEWIYNNVGIPHVLAYLLEYAGKYAKITHVSKSDNPKYRIDIDYGEFLWFDFLFEENTIAETPTLQDISKTIREQNLGVSVKKEEGKLIIEPLKVEHDLPVDTPVMVKMPNDEWKLAYYAGELKTQSGEILKSTWVRGYKSGQGFGSISQTHIIPFDKFDPNNIEESLKHNIVKP
;
A
#
# COMPACT_ATOMS: atom_id res chain seq x y z
N MET A 1 -37.49 5.16 -7.00
CA MET A 1 -36.71 3.89 -7.01
C MET A 1 -35.23 4.25 -7.13
N LYS A 2 -34.41 3.98 -6.10
CA LYS A 2 -33.02 4.46 -6.01
C LYS A 2 -32.03 3.51 -6.69
N TYR A 3 -32.27 2.19 -6.62
CA TYR A 3 -31.40 1.15 -7.18
C TYR A 3 -32.17 0.22 -8.14
N LYS A 4 -31.44 -0.43 -9.06
CA LYS A 4 -31.96 -1.45 -9.99
C LYS A 4 -31.20 -2.78 -9.84
N VAL A 5 -31.79 -3.86 -10.34
CA VAL A 5 -31.13 -5.17 -10.40
C VAL A 5 -29.81 -5.05 -11.14
N GLY A 6 -28.74 -5.57 -10.54
CA GLY A 6 -27.39 -5.50 -11.08
C GLY A 6 -26.50 -4.44 -10.42
N ASP A 7 -27.08 -3.44 -9.76
CA ASP A 7 -26.31 -2.40 -9.07
C ASP A 7 -25.51 -3.01 -7.91
N LYS A 8 -24.29 -2.52 -7.72
CA LYS A 8 -23.51 -2.79 -6.52
C LYS A 8 -23.89 -1.76 -5.46
N VAL A 9 -24.01 -2.19 -4.22
CA VAL A 9 -24.29 -1.33 -3.07
C VAL A 9 -23.36 -1.70 -1.95
N GLN A 10 -23.03 -0.72 -1.09
CA GLN A 10 -22.33 -0.99 0.15
C GLN A 10 -23.33 -0.88 1.30
N ILE A 11 -23.34 -1.88 2.17
CA ILE A 11 -24.16 -1.85 3.38
C ILE A 11 -23.52 -0.90 4.40
N LYS A 12 -24.36 -0.18 5.16
CA LYS A 12 -23.91 0.73 6.22
C LYS A 12 -22.89 0.09 7.16
N SER A 13 -22.00 0.92 7.71
CA SER A 13 -21.00 0.48 8.67
C SER A 13 -21.62 -0.08 9.95
N GLU A 14 -20.84 -0.89 10.67
CA GLU A 14 -21.22 -1.44 11.96
C GLU A 14 -21.60 -0.33 12.96
N GLU A 15 -20.78 0.71 13.05
CA GLU A 15 -21.04 1.89 13.89
C GLU A 15 -22.37 2.57 13.54
N TRP A 16 -22.66 2.75 12.25
CA TRP A 16 -23.92 3.35 11.82
C TRP A 16 -25.10 2.46 12.21
N ILE A 17 -25.00 1.14 11.98
CA ILE A 17 -26.06 0.18 12.30
C ILE A 17 -26.37 0.17 13.80
N TYR A 18 -25.35 0.12 14.68
CA TYR A 18 -25.56 0.19 16.13
C TYR A 18 -26.29 1.46 16.57
N ASN A 19 -25.93 2.60 15.98
CA ASN A 19 -26.46 3.90 16.39
C ASN A 19 -27.86 4.19 15.83
N ASN A 20 -28.27 3.52 14.74
CA ASN A 20 -29.49 3.86 14.00
C ASN A 20 -30.53 2.73 13.97
N VAL A 21 -30.17 1.48 14.28
CA VAL A 21 -31.09 0.34 14.28
C VAL A 21 -31.40 -0.10 15.71
N GLY A 22 -32.56 0.33 16.23
CA GLY A 22 -32.98 0.06 17.61
C GLY A 22 -33.64 -1.30 17.88
N ILE A 23 -33.60 -2.24 16.93
CA ILE A 23 -34.31 -3.53 17.04
C ILE A 23 -33.27 -4.67 17.22
N PRO A 24 -33.12 -5.25 18.43
CA PRO A 24 -32.01 -6.16 18.74
C PRO A 24 -31.92 -7.42 17.86
N HIS A 25 -33.05 -8.03 17.49
CA HIS A 25 -33.04 -9.23 16.65
C HIS A 25 -32.72 -8.93 15.19
N VAL A 26 -33.03 -7.73 14.70
CA VAL A 26 -32.64 -7.28 13.35
C VAL A 26 -31.16 -6.90 13.33
N LEU A 27 -30.67 -6.32 14.43
CA LEU A 27 -29.29 -5.89 14.59
C LEU A 27 -28.30 -7.03 14.35
N ALA A 28 -28.53 -8.21 14.95
CA ALA A 28 -27.65 -9.36 14.79
C ALA A 28 -27.46 -9.77 13.32
N TYR A 29 -28.52 -9.76 12.52
CA TYR A 29 -28.45 -10.08 11.09
C TYR A 29 -27.77 -8.97 10.29
N LEU A 30 -28.07 -7.69 10.57
CA LEU A 30 -27.46 -6.58 9.83
C LEU A 30 -25.95 -6.48 10.08
N LEU A 31 -25.51 -6.74 11.32
CA LEU A 31 -24.11 -6.70 11.69
C LEU A 31 -23.27 -7.75 10.94
N GLU A 32 -23.84 -8.91 10.61
CA GLU A 32 -23.16 -9.91 9.79
C GLU A 32 -22.77 -9.38 8.41
N TYR A 33 -23.51 -8.41 7.88
CA TYR A 33 -23.30 -7.86 6.54
C TYR A 33 -22.79 -6.41 6.55
N ALA A 34 -22.55 -5.82 7.72
CA ALA A 34 -22.11 -4.44 7.88
C ALA A 34 -20.84 -4.14 7.06
N GLY A 35 -20.84 -3.01 6.34
CA GLY A 35 -19.72 -2.57 5.50
C GLY A 35 -19.42 -3.40 4.24
N LYS A 36 -20.06 -4.56 4.06
CA LYS A 36 -19.85 -5.43 2.89
C LYS A 36 -20.48 -4.83 1.64
N TYR A 37 -19.89 -5.16 0.50
CA TYR A 37 -20.49 -4.89 -0.81
C TYR A 37 -21.41 -6.04 -1.21
N ALA A 38 -22.55 -5.68 -1.80
CA ALA A 38 -23.52 -6.63 -2.31
C ALA A 38 -24.04 -6.18 -3.69
N LYS A 39 -24.67 -7.09 -4.42
CA LYS A 39 -25.34 -6.82 -5.68
C LYS A 39 -26.84 -6.94 -5.51
N ILE A 40 -27.60 -5.95 -6.00
CA ILE A 40 -29.07 -6.03 -6.02
C ILE A 40 -29.52 -7.15 -6.96
N THR A 41 -30.23 -8.14 -6.43
CA THR A 41 -30.75 -9.31 -7.16
C THR A 41 -32.24 -9.17 -7.50
N HIS A 42 -32.99 -8.40 -6.71
CA HIS A 42 -34.42 -8.14 -6.92
C HIS A 42 -34.83 -6.76 -6.38
N VAL A 43 -35.85 -6.16 -7.02
CA VAL A 43 -36.50 -4.93 -6.57
C VAL A 43 -38.02 -5.13 -6.56
N SER A 44 -38.66 -4.90 -5.41
CA SER A 44 -40.13 -5.01 -5.32
C SER A 44 -40.81 -3.87 -6.06
N LYS A 45 -41.97 -4.15 -6.67
CA LYS A 45 -42.81 -3.14 -7.32
C LYS A 45 -43.72 -2.46 -6.27
N SER A 46 -43.20 -1.43 -5.61
CA SER A 46 -43.93 -0.62 -4.62
C SER A 46 -43.38 0.81 -4.57
N ASP A 47 -44.18 1.76 -4.06
CA ASP A 47 -43.75 3.16 -3.87
C ASP A 47 -42.56 3.27 -2.90
N ASN A 48 -42.49 2.36 -1.93
CA ASN A 48 -41.33 2.12 -1.10
C ASN A 48 -40.70 0.76 -1.48
N PRO A 49 -39.79 0.72 -2.47
CA PRO A 49 -39.22 -0.53 -2.97
C PRO A 49 -38.31 -1.17 -1.93
N LYS A 50 -38.45 -2.48 -1.77
CA LYS A 50 -37.56 -3.35 -1.00
C LYS A 50 -36.64 -4.09 -1.95
N TYR A 51 -35.42 -4.32 -1.50
CA TYR A 51 -34.35 -4.91 -2.30
C TYR A 51 -33.99 -6.30 -1.75
N ARG A 52 -33.52 -7.19 -2.62
CA ARG A 52 -32.78 -8.40 -2.22
C ARG A 52 -31.35 -8.29 -2.71
N ILE A 53 -30.42 -8.89 -1.98
CA ILE A 53 -29.00 -8.88 -2.32
C ILE A 53 -28.50 -10.31 -2.59
N ASP A 54 -27.26 -10.45 -3.00
CA ASP A 54 -26.63 -11.74 -3.36
C ASP A 54 -25.93 -12.40 -2.17
N ILE A 55 -25.29 -11.61 -1.31
CA ILE A 55 -24.49 -12.12 -0.18
C ILE A 55 -25.31 -12.78 0.93
N ASP A 56 -26.62 -12.52 0.99
CA ASP A 56 -27.58 -13.18 1.90
C ASP A 56 -28.47 -14.19 1.15
N TYR A 57 -28.09 -14.56 -0.09
CA TYR A 57 -28.89 -15.43 -0.96
C TYR A 57 -30.32 -14.92 -1.22
N GLY A 58 -30.55 -13.62 -1.06
CA GLY A 58 -31.86 -12.99 -1.16
C GLY A 58 -32.82 -13.39 -0.04
N GLU A 59 -32.30 -13.83 1.10
CA GLU A 59 -33.08 -14.24 2.27
C GLU A 59 -33.87 -13.06 2.86
N PHE A 60 -33.24 -11.89 2.97
CA PHE A 60 -33.84 -10.73 3.63
C PHE A 60 -34.34 -9.67 2.64
N LEU A 61 -35.27 -8.85 3.13
CA LEU A 61 -35.74 -7.65 2.43
C LEU A 61 -35.00 -6.44 2.99
N TRP A 62 -34.26 -5.77 2.12
CA TRP A 62 -33.44 -4.61 2.44
C TRP A 62 -34.13 -3.31 2.06
N PHE A 63 -33.90 -2.27 2.85
CA PHE A 63 -34.35 -0.91 2.59
C PHE A 63 -33.19 -0.07 2.05
N ASP A 64 -33.50 0.97 1.26
CA ASP A 64 -32.49 1.82 0.64
C ASP A 64 -31.60 2.58 1.64
N PHE A 65 -32.14 2.96 2.80
CA PHE A 65 -31.39 3.63 3.86
C PHE A 65 -30.31 2.75 4.53
N LEU A 66 -30.37 1.43 4.34
CA LEU A 66 -29.35 0.49 4.82
C LEU A 66 -28.12 0.42 3.89
N PHE A 67 -28.15 1.16 2.78
CA PHE A 67 -27.02 1.30 1.88
C PHE A 67 -26.38 2.68 2.02
N GLU A 68 -25.07 2.75 1.81
CA GLU A 68 -24.37 4.02 1.74
C GLU A 68 -24.91 4.90 0.60
N GLU A 69 -25.04 6.20 0.86
CA GLU A 69 -25.56 7.15 -0.14
C GLU A 69 -24.54 7.53 -1.20
N ASN A 70 -23.27 7.22 -0.95
CA ASN A 70 -22.21 7.51 -1.88
C ASN A 70 -22.27 6.50 -3.03
N THR A 71 -22.44 7.03 -4.24
CA THR A 71 -22.10 6.33 -5.49
C THR A 71 -20.86 5.50 -5.25
N ILE A 72 -21.00 4.18 -5.36
CA ILE A 72 -19.98 3.15 -5.23
C ILE A 72 -18.63 3.81 -5.51
N ALA A 73 -17.84 4.07 -4.47
CA ALA A 73 -16.43 4.37 -4.69
C ALA A 73 -15.95 3.23 -5.57
N GLU A 74 -15.56 3.54 -6.81
CA GLU A 74 -15.05 2.56 -7.76
C GLU A 74 -14.12 1.66 -6.95
N THR A 75 -14.37 0.35 -6.98
CA THR A 75 -13.54 -0.60 -6.23
C THR A 75 -12.10 -0.23 -6.57
N PRO A 76 -11.30 0.23 -5.58
CA PRO A 76 -10.02 0.86 -5.89
C PRO A 76 -9.23 -0.13 -6.73
N THR A 77 -8.89 0.31 -7.94
CA THR A 77 -8.18 -0.55 -8.87
C THR A 77 -6.81 -0.88 -8.27
N LEU A 78 -6.17 -1.94 -8.77
CA LEU A 78 -4.76 -2.18 -8.40
C LEU A 78 -3.87 -0.97 -8.75
N GLN A 79 -4.30 -0.12 -9.68
CA GLN A 79 -3.58 1.10 -10.00
C GLN A 79 -3.76 2.18 -8.92
N ASP A 80 -4.97 2.32 -8.37
CA ASP A 80 -5.25 3.24 -7.26
C ASP A 80 -4.50 2.81 -6.00
N ILE A 81 -4.53 1.51 -5.68
CA ILE A 81 -3.79 0.95 -4.53
C ILE A 81 -2.28 1.15 -4.71
N SER A 82 -1.74 0.86 -5.90
CA SER A 82 -0.31 1.07 -6.19
C SER A 82 0.08 2.54 -6.07
N LYS A 83 -0.78 3.45 -6.50
CA LYS A 83 -0.53 4.90 -6.44
C LYS A 83 -0.49 5.36 -4.98
N THR A 84 -1.46 4.98 -4.17
CA THR A 84 -1.50 5.34 -2.74
C THR A 84 -0.28 4.81 -1.99
N ILE A 85 0.15 3.57 -2.23
CA ILE A 85 1.34 3.01 -1.55
C ILE A 85 2.61 3.79 -1.93
N ARG A 86 2.76 4.18 -3.20
CA ARG A 86 3.89 5.00 -3.67
C ARG A 86 3.86 6.40 -3.07
N GLU A 87 2.68 7.05 -3.03
CA GLU A 87 2.49 8.40 -2.49
C GLU A 87 2.69 8.47 -0.97
N GLN A 88 2.23 7.45 -0.24
CA GLN A 88 2.41 7.39 1.22
C GLN A 88 3.80 6.91 1.64
N ASN A 89 4.66 6.55 0.68
CA ASN A 89 6.06 6.17 0.90
C ASN A 89 6.23 5.18 2.06
N LEU A 90 5.43 4.10 2.04
CA LEU A 90 5.33 3.13 3.13
C LEU A 90 6.58 2.24 3.31
N GLY A 91 7.72 2.61 2.70
CA GLY A 91 8.96 1.81 2.79
C GLY A 91 8.86 0.48 2.05
N VAL A 92 8.08 0.42 0.96
CA VAL A 92 7.88 -0.79 0.16
C VAL A 92 8.03 -0.49 -1.33
N SER A 93 8.56 -1.46 -2.08
CA SER A 93 8.58 -1.43 -3.54
C SER A 93 7.31 -2.11 -4.04
N VAL A 94 6.72 -1.56 -5.09
CA VAL A 94 5.45 -2.04 -5.66
C VAL A 94 5.64 -2.36 -7.14
N LYS A 95 5.46 -3.64 -7.48
CA LYS A 95 5.47 -4.16 -8.85
C LYS A 95 4.09 -4.74 -9.20
N LYS A 96 3.74 -4.70 -10.48
CA LYS A 96 2.49 -5.26 -11.00
C LYS A 96 2.83 -6.45 -11.92
N GLU A 97 2.34 -7.63 -11.58
CA GLU A 97 2.54 -8.86 -12.36
C GLU A 97 1.21 -9.60 -12.47
N GLU A 98 0.79 -9.98 -13.69
CA GLU A 98 -0.38 -10.83 -13.98
C GLU A 98 -1.63 -10.59 -13.09
N GLY A 99 -2.09 -9.34 -13.00
CA GLY A 99 -3.29 -8.99 -12.22
C GLY A 99 -3.10 -9.03 -10.70
N LYS A 100 -1.85 -9.07 -10.21
CA LYS A 100 -1.47 -8.96 -8.80
C LYS A 100 -0.54 -7.76 -8.59
N LEU A 101 -0.58 -7.24 -7.37
CA LEU A 101 0.44 -6.33 -6.85
C LEU A 101 1.40 -7.14 -5.99
N ILE A 102 2.68 -7.08 -6.32
CA ILE A 102 3.76 -7.59 -5.50
C ILE A 102 4.30 -6.41 -4.70
N ILE A 103 4.18 -6.51 -3.38
CA ILE A 103 4.64 -5.49 -2.43
C ILE A 103 5.78 -6.12 -1.64
N GLU A 104 6.99 -5.60 -1.84
CA GLU A 104 8.18 -6.08 -1.14
C GLU A 104 8.68 -4.95 -0.22
N PRO A 105 9.08 -5.24 1.04
CA PRO A 105 9.78 -4.26 1.85
C PRO A 105 10.94 -3.66 1.06
N LEU A 106 11.03 -2.32 0.99
CA LEU A 106 12.28 -1.70 0.56
C LEU A 106 13.30 -2.11 1.60
N LYS A 107 14.39 -2.75 1.15
CA LYS A 107 15.54 -2.96 2.01
C LYS A 107 15.99 -1.58 2.49
N VAL A 108 15.82 -1.32 3.77
CA VAL A 108 16.39 -0.14 4.42
C VAL A 108 17.89 -0.38 4.61
N GLU A 109 18.66 0.70 4.65
CA GLU A 109 20.13 0.69 4.74
C GLU A 109 20.69 -0.30 5.78
N HIS A 110 19.97 -0.45 6.90
CA HIS A 110 20.30 -1.26 8.07
C HIS A 110 20.16 -2.78 7.89
N ASP A 111 19.42 -3.22 6.88
CA ASP A 111 19.16 -4.64 6.60
C ASP A 111 20.09 -5.21 5.51
N LEU A 112 21.04 -4.40 5.01
CA LEU A 112 21.96 -4.85 3.98
C LEU A 112 23.05 -5.76 4.57
N PRO A 113 23.32 -6.92 3.96
CA PRO A 113 24.52 -7.68 4.26
C PRO A 113 25.77 -6.82 4.00
N VAL A 114 26.80 -6.96 4.85
CA VAL A 114 28.15 -6.42 4.58
C VAL A 114 28.60 -6.91 3.19
N ASP A 115 29.32 -6.04 2.47
CA ASP A 115 29.73 -6.21 1.08
C ASP A 115 28.59 -6.15 0.05
N THR A 116 27.39 -5.72 0.42
CA THR A 116 26.34 -5.45 -0.58
C THR A 116 26.77 -4.30 -1.51
N PRO A 117 26.82 -4.52 -2.83
CA PRO A 117 27.17 -3.48 -3.78
C PRO A 117 26.01 -2.51 -4.02
N VAL A 118 26.31 -1.21 -4.00
CA VAL A 118 25.36 -0.13 -4.26
C VAL A 118 25.98 0.94 -5.15
N MET A 119 25.14 1.68 -5.86
CA MET A 119 25.49 2.90 -6.58
C MET A 119 25.12 4.11 -5.73
N VAL A 120 26.11 4.97 -5.47
CA VAL A 120 25.93 6.18 -4.67
C VAL A 120 26.14 7.42 -5.53
N LYS A 121 25.37 8.47 -5.25
CA LYS A 121 25.57 9.78 -5.88
C LYS A 121 26.58 10.61 -5.08
N MET A 122 27.61 11.05 -5.76
CA MET A 122 28.69 11.85 -5.19
C MET A 122 28.31 13.34 -5.18
N PRO A 123 28.98 14.19 -4.36
CA PRO A 123 28.74 15.64 -4.36
C PRO A 123 28.99 16.34 -5.71
N ASN A 124 29.78 15.72 -6.60
CA ASN A 124 30.01 16.18 -7.98
C ASN A 124 29.02 15.57 -8.99
N ASP A 125 27.89 15.04 -8.51
CA ASP A 125 26.83 14.37 -9.27
C ASP A 125 27.24 13.06 -10.00
N GLU A 126 28.47 12.58 -9.81
CA GLU A 126 28.90 11.29 -10.36
C GLU A 126 28.30 10.10 -9.59
N TRP A 127 27.95 9.04 -10.31
CA TRP A 127 27.57 7.75 -9.71
C TRP A 127 28.80 6.87 -9.51
N LYS A 128 28.99 6.34 -8.29
CA LYS A 128 30.11 5.44 -7.97
C LYS A 128 29.65 4.18 -7.27
N LEU A 129 30.37 3.09 -7.52
CA LEU A 129 30.20 1.83 -6.81
C LEU A 129 30.75 1.96 -5.38
N ALA A 130 29.94 1.58 -4.41
CA ALA A 130 30.31 1.43 -3.03
C ALA A 130 29.80 0.09 -2.48
N TYR A 131 30.39 -0.34 -1.37
CA TYR A 131 30.02 -1.56 -0.65
C TYR A 131 29.59 -1.21 0.76
N TYR A 132 28.49 -1.81 1.22
CA TYR A 132 28.03 -1.66 2.59
C TYR A 132 29.06 -2.25 3.56
N ALA A 133 29.49 -1.46 4.54
CA ALA A 133 30.52 -1.86 5.51
C ALA A 133 29.96 -2.06 6.93
N GLY A 134 28.64 -2.03 7.09
CA GLY A 134 27.97 -2.20 8.38
C GLY A 134 27.67 -0.87 9.06
N GLU A 135 27.28 -0.95 10.33
CA GLU A 135 26.81 0.18 11.11
C GLU A 135 27.85 0.63 12.12
N LEU A 136 28.06 1.94 12.21
CA LEU A 136 28.74 2.53 13.36
C LEU A 136 27.74 2.61 14.51
N LYS A 137 28.03 1.95 15.63
CA LYS A 137 27.17 1.93 16.81
C LYS A 137 27.84 2.61 18.01
N THR A 138 27.04 3.17 18.91
CA THR A 138 27.50 3.56 20.25
C THR A 138 27.84 2.31 21.08
N GLN A 139 28.50 2.49 22.22
CA GLN A 139 28.72 1.40 23.18
C GLN A 139 27.41 0.80 23.73
N SER A 140 26.31 1.57 23.72
CA SER A 140 24.97 1.09 24.11
C SER A 140 24.22 0.37 22.98
N GLY A 141 24.82 0.24 21.79
CA GLY A 141 24.22 -0.45 20.63
C GLY A 141 23.34 0.43 19.75
N GLU A 142 23.24 1.72 20.02
CA GLU A 142 22.51 2.68 19.18
C GLU A 142 23.24 2.90 17.85
N ILE A 143 22.51 2.84 16.74
CA ILE A 143 23.07 3.03 15.40
C ILE A 143 23.27 4.53 15.15
N LEU A 144 24.52 4.95 14.97
CA LEU A 144 24.87 6.35 14.69
C LEU A 144 24.81 6.66 13.19
N LYS A 145 25.33 5.75 12.37
CA LYS A 145 25.29 5.85 10.91
C LYS A 145 25.69 4.54 10.25
N SER A 146 25.16 4.31 9.07
CA SER A 146 25.67 3.31 8.13
C SER A 146 27.03 3.72 7.57
N THR A 147 27.90 2.74 7.32
CA THR A 147 29.25 2.95 6.81
C THR A 147 29.42 2.26 5.46
N TRP A 148 30.25 2.87 4.62
CA TRP A 148 30.39 2.50 3.21
C TRP A 148 31.85 2.57 2.79
N VAL A 149 32.26 1.62 1.94
CA VAL A 149 33.61 1.58 1.37
C VAL A 149 33.51 1.77 -0.14
N ARG A 150 34.27 2.72 -0.68
CA ARG A 150 34.40 2.93 -2.13
C ARG A 150 35.33 1.84 -2.71
N GLY A 151 34.97 1.21 -3.82
CA GLY A 151 35.85 0.20 -4.46
C GLY A 151 37.21 0.80 -4.83
N TYR A 152 38.36 0.13 -4.77
CA TYR A 152 38.71 -1.30 -4.76
C TYR A 152 39.02 -1.87 -3.36
N LYS A 153 38.99 -3.21 -3.23
CA LYS A 153 39.36 -4.05 -2.07
C LYS A 153 40.77 -3.80 -1.45
N SER A 154 41.46 -2.72 -1.80
CA SER A 154 42.85 -2.46 -1.41
C SER A 154 43.20 -0.99 -1.19
N GLY A 155 42.24 -0.05 -1.13
CA GLY A 155 42.57 1.38 -1.07
C GLY A 155 41.72 2.17 -0.09
N GLN A 156 42.38 2.69 0.95
CA GLN A 156 41.81 3.49 2.03
C GLN A 156 40.93 4.66 1.55
N GLY A 157 39.78 4.83 2.22
CA GLY A 157 38.95 6.02 2.10
C GLY A 157 37.63 5.87 2.85
N PHE A 158 37.64 6.00 4.18
CA PHE A 158 36.42 6.23 4.95
C PHE A 158 35.93 7.64 4.65
N GLY A 159 35.07 7.79 3.64
CA GLY A 159 34.39 9.04 3.34
C GLY A 159 32.96 8.99 3.87
N SER A 160 32.49 10.07 4.48
CA SER A 160 31.04 10.30 4.59
C SER A 160 30.50 10.50 3.17
N ILE A 161 29.85 9.48 2.62
CA ILE A 161 29.13 9.61 1.36
C ILE A 161 27.90 10.46 1.67
N SER A 162 27.62 11.46 0.84
CA SER A 162 26.36 12.20 0.92
C SER A 162 25.22 11.21 0.75
N GLN A 163 24.52 10.90 1.84
CA GLN A 163 23.59 9.77 1.94
C GLN A 163 22.31 9.97 1.12
N THR A 164 22.17 11.05 0.35
CA THR A 164 20.90 11.40 -0.30
C THR A 164 20.45 10.39 -1.34
N HIS A 165 21.36 9.63 -1.95
CA HIS A 165 21.04 8.66 -3.00
C HIS A 165 21.92 7.43 -2.91
N ILE A 166 21.33 6.31 -2.49
CA ILE A 166 21.95 4.98 -2.46
C ILE A 166 20.99 4.01 -3.16
N ILE A 167 21.45 3.41 -4.26
CA ILE A 167 20.62 2.51 -5.09
C ILE A 167 21.30 1.14 -5.11
N PRO A 168 20.58 0.02 -4.90
CA PRO A 168 21.13 -1.31 -5.08
C PRO A 168 21.74 -1.48 -6.48
N PHE A 169 22.94 -2.06 -6.57
CA PHE A 169 23.68 -2.13 -7.84
C PHE A 169 22.89 -2.83 -8.96
N ASP A 170 22.11 -3.86 -8.62
CA ASP A 170 21.24 -4.60 -9.55
C ASP A 170 20.00 -3.83 -10.00
N LYS A 171 19.76 -2.65 -9.44
CA LYS A 171 18.63 -1.76 -9.73
C LYS A 171 19.06 -0.44 -10.38
N PHE A 172 20.36 -0.23 -10.55
CA PHE A 172 20.89 0.97 -11.17
C PHE A 172 21.00 0.81 -12.68
N ASP A 173 20.31 1.69 -13.42
CA ASP A 173 20.43 1.83 -14.86
C ASP A 173 20.99 3.23 -15.19
N PRO A 174 22.23 3.33 -15.72
CA PRO A 174 22.82 4.62 -16.08
C PRO A 174 22.07 5.33 -17.21
N ASN A 175 21.26 4.62 -18.00
CA ASN A 175 20.44 5.20 -19.07
C ASN A 175 19.05 5.63 -18.60
N ASN A 176 18.64 5.23 -17.39
CA ASN A 176 17.33 5.54 -16.82
C ASN A 176 17.44 5.84 -15.32
N ILE A 177 17.96 7.04 -15.04
CA ILE A 177 18.16 7.50 -13.66
C ILE A 177 16.83 7.66 -12.92
N GLU A 178 15.76 8.11 -13.60
CA GLU A 178 14.46 8.28 -12.96
C GLU A 178 13.88 6.97 -12.42
N GLU A 179 13.99 5.88 -13.20
CA GLU A 179 13.57 4.55 -12.73
C GLU A 179 14.46 4.06 -11.58
N SER A 180 15.78 4.27 -11.69
CA SER A 180 16.75 3.88 -10.65
C SER A 180 16.44 4.55 -9.30
N LEU A 181 16.04 5.82 -9.32
CA LEU A 181 15.74 6.60 -8.10
C LEU A 181 14.55 6.06 -7.30
N LYS A 182 13.65 5.27 -7.91
CA LYS A 182 12.55 4.60 -7.21
C LYS A 182 13.03 3.51 -6.25
N HIS A 183 14.28 3.09 -6.39
CA HIS A 183 14.95 2.10 -5.55
C HIS A 183 15.92 2.73 -4.54
N ASN A 184 15.87 4.06 -4.34
CA ASN A 184 16.70 4.72 -3.34
C ASN A 184 16.37 4.18 -1.94
N ILE A 185 17.37 3.65 -1.25
CA ILE A 185 17.21 3.03 0.08
C ILE A 185 17.44 4.02 1.22
N VAL A 186 17.88 5.24 0.91
CA VAL A 186 17.96 6.32 1.89
C VAL A 186 16.77 7.24 1.67
N LYS A 187 16.08 7.58 2.77
CA LYS A 187 15.02 8.58 2.73
C LYS A 187 15.62 9.94 2.34
N PRO A 188 15.05 10.67 1.37
CA PRO A 188 15.42 12.06 1.15
C PRO A 188 15.15 12.93 2.40
#